data_AF-A0A836PZQ3-F1
#
_entry.id   AF-A0A836PZQ3-F1
#
_cell.length_a   1.000
_cell.length_b   1.000
_cell.length_c   1.000
_cell.angle_alpha   90.00
_cell.angle_beta   90.00
_cell.angle_gamma   90.00
#
_symmetry.space_group_name_H-M   'P 1'
#
loop_
_entity.id
_entity.type
_entity.pdbx_description
1 polymer ?
#
loop_
_entity_poly.entity_id
_entity_poly.type
_entity_poly.pdbx_seq_one_letter_code
_entity_poly.pdbx_strand_id
1 'polypeptide(L)'
;MTDDFEQALAFETLAASLKMDQKAAADMVEQLARMLNSCLPDSVEIKRGGNIFSKEKPVEQMTIKFDDSHYQIVKVSNGRYSAKHLKMVRGVALKTTEMPFDKCFNEIVENLAKMAENNAAARMALNKFVLG
;
A
#
# COMPACT_ATOMS: atom_id res chain seq x y z
N MET A 1 5.30 5.97 -24.08
CA MET A 1 4.25 4.99 -24.43
C MET A 1 4.67 3.56 -24.12
N THR A 2 5.97 3.24 -24.10
CA THR A 2 6.49 1.92 -23.68
C THR A 2 6.51 1.76 -22.15
N ASP A 3 6.78 2.84 -21.41
CA ASP A 3 6.83 2.84 -19.94
C ASP A 3 5.50 2.45 -19.28
N ASP A 4 4.38 3.03 -19.72
CA ASP A 4 3.06 2.76 -19.13
C ASP A 4 2.64 1.28 -19.27
N PHE A 5 3.09 0.61 -20.34
CA PHE A 5 2.77 -0.80 -20.60
C PHE A 5 3.62 -1.76 -19.77
N GLU A 6 4.93 -1.48 -19.63
CA GLU A 6 5.79 -2.27 -18.72
C GLU A 6 5.37 -2.08 -17.25
N GLN A 7 4.94 -0.88 -16.88
CA GLN A 7 4.43 -0.58 -15.55
C GLN A 7 3.11 -1.30 -15.26
N ALA A 8 2.18 -1.33 -16.22
CA ALA A 8 0.95 -2.08 -16.10
C ALA A 8 1.20 -3.60 -15.98
N LEU A 9 2.21 -4.13 -16.69
CA LEU A 9 2.57 -5.54 -16.64
C LEU A 9 3.28 -5.95 -15.34
N ALA A 10 4.20 -5.11 -14.85
CA ALA A 10 4.80 -5.27 -13.52
C ALA A 10 3.72 -5.25 -12.43
N PHE A 11 2.73 -4.36 -12.59
CA PHE A 11 1.57 -4.23 -11.71
C PHE A 11 0.65 -5.45 -11.69
N GLU A 12 0.26 -5.98 -12.87
CA GLU A 12 -0.57 -7.19 -12.94
C GLU A 12 0.15 -8.40 -12.35
N THR A 13 1.47 -8.48 -12.55
CA THR A 13 2.33 -9.50 -11.94
C THR A 13 2.40 -9.34 -10.41
N LEU A 14 2.45 -8.11 -9.91
CA LEU A 14 2.41 -7.75 -8.50
C LEU A 14 1.11 -8.22 -7.83
N ALA A 15 -0.02 -7.84 -8.43
CA ALA A 15 -1.38 -8.22 -8.07
C ALA A 15 -1.60 -9.74 -8.05
N ALA A 16 -1.11 -10.44 -9.08
CA ALA A 16 -1.19 -11.88 -9.20
C ALA A 16 -0.34 -12.60 -8.12
N SER A 17 0.86 -12.11 -7.83
CA SER A 17 1.78 -12.72 -6.84
C SER A 17 1.17 -12.71 -5.42
N LEU A 18 0.47 -11.64 -5.06
CA LEU A 18 -0.26 -11.52 -3.79
C LEU A 18 -1.41 -12.51 -3.66
N LYS A 19 -2.00 -12.93 -4.79
CA LYS A 19 -3.09 -13.90 -4.82
C LYS A 19 -2.60 -15.35 -4.73
N MET A 20 -1.37 -15.63 -5.17
CA MET A 20 -0.88 -17.01 -5.40
C MET A 20 0.06 -17.53 -4.31
N ASP A 21 0.88 -16.70 -3.66
CA ASP A 21 1.82 -17.15 -2.62
C ASP A 21 1.84 -16.20 -1.41
N GLN A 22 1.55 -16.75 -0.22
CA GLN A 22 1.49 -16.00 1.04
C GLN A 22 2.86 -15.44 1.48
N LYS A 23 3.95 -16.16 1.18
CA LYS A 23 5.30 -15.71 1.53
C LYS A 23 5.71 -14.54 0.64
N ALA A 24 5.51 -14.69 -0.67
CA ALA A 24 5.75 -13.62 -1.63
C ALA A 24 4.90 -12.37 -1.31
N ALA A 25 3.64 -12.57 -0.90
CA ALA A 25 2.76 -11.49 -0.47
C ALA A 25 3.29 -10.73 0.76
N ALA A 26 3.82 -11.44 1.75
CA ALA A 26 4.36 -10.83 2.97
C ALA A 26 5.64 -10.02 2.68
N ASP A 27 6.57 -10.59 1.90
CA ASP A 27 7.82 -9.93 1.55
C ASP A 27 7.55 -8.65 0.72
N MET A 28 6.57 -8.70 -0.17
CA MET A 28 6.12 -7.54 -0.93
C MET A 28 5.50 -6.45 -0.06
N VAL A 29 4.57 -6.80 0.85
CA VAL A 29 3.95 -5.80 1.74
C VAL A 29 5.02 -5.14 2.63
N GLU A 30 6.04 -5.88 3.05
CA GLU A 30 7.20 -5.32 3.75
C GLU A 30 8.00 -4.34 2.89
N GLN A 31 8.31 -4.70 1.65
CA GLN A 31 9.03 -3.81 0.73
C GLN A 31 8.23 -2.54 0.45
N LEU A 32 6.93 -2.68 0.20
CA LEU A 32 6.01 -1.57 -0.02
C LEU A 32 5.96 -0.64 1.20
N ALA A 33 5.83 -1.22 2.39
CA ALA A 33 5.80 -0.47 3.64
C ALA A 33 7.11 0.29 3.88
N ARG A 34 8.27 -0.34 3.66
CA ARG A 34 9.58 0.31 3.76
C ARG A 34 9.71 1.47 2.79
N MET A 35 9.35 1.25 1.53
CA MET A 35 9.45 2.27 0.48
C MET A 35 8.55 3.47 0.79
N LEU A 36 7.25 3.24 1.01
CA LEU A 36 6.29 4.31 1.26
C LEU A 36 6.61 5.08 2.55
N ASN A 37 6.96 4.39 3.64
CA ASN A 37 7.34 5.06 4.88
C ASN A 37 8.64 5.87 4.76
N SER A 38 9.57 5.46 3.88
CA SER A 38 10.79 6.22 3.64
C SER A 38 10.56 7.53 2.88
N CYS A 39 9.51 7.58 2.05
CA CYS A 39 9.19 8.75 1.23
C CYS A 39 8.10 9.63 1.85
N LEU A 40 7.16 9.05 2.60
CA LEU A 40 5.97 9.70 3.12
C LEU A 40 5.72 9.29 4.59
N PRO A 41 6.66 9.56 5.51
CA PRO A 41 6.57 9.08 6.89
C PRO A 41 5.33 9.62 7.64
N ASP A 42 4.87 10.82 7.31
CA ASP A 42 3.71 11.44 7.98
C ASP A 42 2.35 10.92 7.44
N SER A 43 2.35 10.36 6.22
CA SER A 43 1.14 9.85 5.55
C SER A 43 1.00 8.33 5.66
N VAL A 44 1.99 7.62 6.21
CA VAL A 44 2.00 6.16 6.27
C VAL A 44 2.13 5.72 7.71
N GLU A 45 1.15 4.96 8.18
CA GLU A 45 1.17 4.35 9.51
C GLU A 45 1.34 2.84 9.38
N ILE A 46 2.36 2.28 10.03
CA ILE A 46 2.66 0.85 10.01
C ILE A 46 2.51 0.29 11.42
N LYS A 47 1.63 -0.70 11.55
CA LYS A 47 1.52 -1.54 12.75
C LYS A 47 2.20 -2.87 12.48
N ARG A 48 3.18 -3.17 13.31
CA ARG A 48 3.96 -4.42 13.28
C ARG A 48 3.57 -5.27 14.46
N GLY A 49 3.39 -6.57 14.25
CA GLY A 49 3.04 -7.51 15.32
C GLY A 49 3.70 -8.88 15.13
N GLY A 50 3.16 -9.89 15.82
CA GLY A 50 3.81 -11.19 16.05
C GLY A 50 4.40 -11.35 17.45
N ASN A 51 4.97 -12.53 17.71
CA ASN A 51 5.45 -12.92 19.04
C ASN A 51 6.49 -11.94 19.59
N ILE A 52 6.41 -11.65 20.89
CA ILE A 52 7.32 -10.74 21.62
C ILE A 52 8.80 -11.13 21.45
N PHE A 53 9.08 -12.41 21.17
CA PHE A 53 10.41 -12.97 21.00
C PHE A 53 10.91 -13.03 19.54
N SER A 54 10.11 -12.60 18.56
CA SER A 54 10.55 -12.57 17.16
C SER A 54 11.55 -11.44 16.93
N LYS A 55 12.71 -11.76 16.34
CA LYS A 55 13.75 -10.77 15.99
C LYS A 55 13.26 -9.72 14.99
N GLU A 56 12.38 -10.11 14.07
CA GLU A 56 11.72 -9.20 13.14
C GLU A 56 10.21 -9.32 13.28
N LYS A 57 9.54 -8.17 13.42
CA LYS A 57 8.07 -8.11 13.52
C LYS A 57 7.47 -7.78 12.16
N PRO A 58 6.74 -8.71 11.53
CA PRO A 58 6.11 -8.46 10.24
C PRO A 58 5.08 -7.34 10.31
N VAL A 59 4.82 -6.69 9.17
CA VAL A 59 3.69 -5.78 9.00
C VAL A 59 2.38 -6.56 9.20
N GLU A 60 1.62 -6.15 10.20
CA GLU A 60 0.24 -6.64 10.40
C GLU A 60 -0.77 -5.72 9.76
N GLN A 61 -0.49 -4.42 9.77
CA GLN A 61 -1.32 -3.43 9.11
C GLN A 61 -0.47 -2.27 8.60
N MET A 62 -0.77 -1.82 7.39
CA MET A 62 -0.29 -0.57 6.82
C MET A 62 -1.49 0.30 6.46
N THR A 63 -1.47 1.57 6.86
CA THR A 63 -2.48 2.57 6.52
C THR A 63 -1.82 3.74 5.82
N ILE A 64 -2.27 4.02 4.60
CA ILE A 64 -1.81 5.14 3.78
C ILE A 64 -2.91 6.19 3.81
N LYS A 65 -2.54 7.41 4.22
CA LYS A 65 -3.46 8.51 4.51
C LYS A 65 -3.38 9.56 3.42
N PHE A 66 -4.50 9.79 2.75
CA PHE A 66 -4.77 10.95 1.92
C PHE A 66 -5.91 11.78 2.54
N ASP A 67 -6.16 12.98 2.03
CA ASP A 67 -7.07 13.95 2.65
C ASP A 67 -8.48 13.40 2.95
N ASP A 68 -9.10 12.72 1.99
CA ASP A 68 -10.47 12.18 2.09
C ASP A 68 -10.55 10.65 1.98
N SER A 69 -9.41 10.00 1.79
CA SER A 69 -9.33 8.59 1.44
C SER A 69 -8.13 7.96 2.14
N HIS A 70 -8.37 6.99 3.00
CA HIS A 70 -7.31 6.16 3.54
C HIS A 70 -7.40 4.76 2.95
N TYR A 71 -6.25 4.17 2.69
CA TYR A 71 -6.13 2.81 2.21
C TYR A 71 -5.44 1.97 3.26
N GLN A 72 -6.01 0.81 3.57
CA GLN A 72 -5.52 -0.06 4.63
C GLN A 72 -5.28 -1.45 4.09
N ILE A 73 -4.06 -1.94 4.26
CA ILE A 73 -3.66 -3.32 3.96
C ILE A 73 -3.48 -4.02 5.30
N VAL A 74 -4.22 -5.10 5.55
CA VAL A 74 -4.26 -5.81 6.83
C VAL A 74 -4.02 -7.29 6.63
N LYS A 75 -3.10 -7.85 7.41
CA LYS A 75 -2.87 -9.29 7.50
C LYS A 75 -4.08 -9.95 8.19
N VAL A 76 -4.64 -10.97 7.54
CA VAL A 76 -5.75 -11.76 8.07
C VAL A 76 -5.27 -13.12 8.61
N SER A 77 -6.12 -13.82 9.35
CA SER A 77 -5.77 -15.01 10.16
C SER A 77 -5.15 -16.16 9.37
N ASN A 78 -5.41 -16.27 8.07
CA ASN A 78 -4.84 -17.30 7.20
C ASN A 78 -3.50 -16.90 6.55
N GLY A 79 -2.83 -15.85 7.04
CA GLY A 79 -1.55 -15.38 6.52
C GLY A 79 -1.65 -14.54 5.24
N ARG A 80 -2.86 -14.36 4.68
CA ARG A 80 -3.11 -13.49 3.52
C ARG A 80 -3.27 -12.03 3.95
N TYR A 81 -3.37 -11.16 2.97
CA TYR A 81 -3.69 -9.75 3.19
C TYR A 81 -5.06 -9.39 2.59
N SER A 82 -5.76 -8.50 3.29
CA SER A 82 -6.99 -7.85 2.83
C SER A 82 -6.73 -6.37 2.62
N ALA A 83 -7.41 -5.77 1.65
CA ALA A 83 -7.34 -4.34 1.37
C ALA A 83 -8.69 -3.67 1.66
N LYS A 84 -8.64 -2.47 2.23
CA LYS A 84 -9.82 -1.68 2.58
C LYS A 84 -9.62 -0.24 2.16
N HIS A 85 -10.68 0.37 1.64
CA HIS A 85 -10.81 1.81 1.47
C HIS A 85 -11.64 2.39 2.61
N LEU A 86 -11.10 3.41 3.27
CA LEU A 86 -11.76 4.17 4.32
C LEU A 86 -11.99 5.57 3.78
N LYS A 87 -13.25 5.91 3.51
CA LYS A 87 -13.64 7.27 3.15
C LYS A 87 -13.64 8.14 4.40
N MET A 88 -12.85 9.19 4.41
CA MET A 88 -12.64 10.08 5.55
C MET A 88 -13.42 11.38 5.38
N VAL A 89 -14.04 11.85 6.46
CA VAL A 89 -14.68 13.17 6.54
C VAL A 89 -14.33 13.78 7.88
N ARG A 90 -13.68 14.96 7.87
CA ARG A 90 -13.25 15.68 9.08
C ARG A 90 -12.43 14.80 10.05
N GLY A 91 -11.55 13.95 9.52
CA GLY A 91 -10.69 13.06 10.31
C GLY A 91 -11.37 11.78 10.81
N VAL A 92 -12.65 11.53 10.48
CA VAL A 92 -13.39 10.33 10.88
C VAL A 92 -13.71 9.46 9.67
N ALA A 93 -13.56 8.15 9.79
CA ALA A 93 -13.95 7.21 8.75
C ALA A 93 -15.49 7.16 8.64
N LEU A 94 -16.02 7.70 7.54
CA LEU A 94 -17.46 7.69 7.24
C LEU A 94 -17.90 6.31 6.73
N LYS A 95 -17.06 5.65 5.95
CA LYS A 95 -17.35 4.34 5.37
C LYS A 95 -16.06 3.54 5.19
N THR A 96 -16.10 2.26 5.57
CA THR A 96 -15.04 1.30 5.26
C THR A 96 -15.57 0.27 4.27
N THR A 97 -14.86 0.07 3.17
CA THR A 97 -15.24 -0.87 2.11
C THR A 97 -14.08 -1.83 1.86
N GLU A 98 -14.34 -3.13 1.95
CA GLU A 98 -13.36 -4.12 1.49
C GLU A 98 -13.26 -4.09 -0.03
N MET A 99 -12.05 -4.26 -0.55
CA MET A 99 -11.82 -4.20 -1.98
C MET A 99 -10.71 -5.15 -2.42
N PRO A 100 -10.71 -5.55 -3.71
CA PRO A 100 -9.58 -6.28 -4.28
C PRO A 100 -8.29 -5.48 -4.15
N PHE A 101 -7.18 -6.17 -3.91
CA PHE A 101 -5.88 -5.55 -3.71
C PHE A 101 -5.44 -4.73 -4.94
N ASP A 102 -5.62 -5.28 -6.14
CA ASP A 102 -5.26 -4.62 -7.40
C ASP A 102 -5.96 -3.26 -7.53
N LYS A 103 -7.25 -3.20 -7.17
CA LYS A 103 -8.01 -1.97 -7.16
C LYS A 103 -7.49 -0.99 -6.09
N CYS A 104 -7.20 -1.48 -4.89
CA CYS A 104 -6.63 -0.65 -3.82
C CYS A 104 -5.31 -0.02 -4.24
N PHE A 105 -4.46 -0.80 -4.91
CA PHE A 105 -3.14 -0.35 -5.36
C PHE A 105 -3.25 0.71 -6.45
N ASN A 106 -4.11 0.50 -7.47
CA ASN A 106 -4.37 1.51 -8.50
C ASN A 106 -4.86 2.82 -7.89
N GLU A 107 -5.81 2.76 -6.95
CA GLU A 107 -6.29 3.97 -6.30
C GLU A 107 -5.20 4.66 -5.45
N ILE A 108 -4.28 3.92 -4.82
CA ILE A 108 -3.13 4.50 -4.12
C ILE A 108 -2.22 5.24 -5.11
N VAL A 109 -1.91 4.66 -6.28
CA VAL A 109 -1.09 5.31 -7.33
C VAL A 109 -1.73 6.60 -7.78
N GLU A 110 -3.01 6.57 -8.11
CA GLU A 110 -3.74 7.75 -8.59
C GLU A 110 -3.71 8.88 -7.54
N ASN A 111 -3.89 8.55 -6.27
CA ASN A 111 -3.82 9.54 -5.19
C ASN A 111 -2.40 10.04 -4.92
N LEU A 112 -1.39 9.16 -5.01
CA LEU A 112 0.02 9.55 -4.95
C LEU A 112 0.38 10.49 -6.12
N ALA A 113 -0.12 10.24 -7.32
CA ALA A 113 0.10 11.08 -8.49
C ALA A 113 -0.49 12.48 -8.31
N LYS A 114 -1.73 12.58 -7.82
CA LYS A 114 -2.36 13.86 -7.46
C LYS A 114 -1.56 14.60 -6.38
N MET A 115 -1.08 13.88 -5.37
CA MET A 115 -0.26 14.48 -4.31
C MET A 115 1.12 14.93 -4.84
N ALA A 116 1.69 14.20 -5.80
CA ALA A 116 2.96 14.48 -6.45
C ALA A 116 2.96 15.76 -7.29
N GLU A 117 1.82 16.19 -7.84
CA GLU A 117 1.73 17.48 -8.53
C GLU A 117 2.22 18.63 -7.63
N ASN A 118 1.89 18.57 -6.34
CA ASN A 118 2.15 19.64 -5.37
C ASN A 118 3.22 19.29 -4.32
N ASN A 119 3.73 18.05 -4.29
CA ASN A 119 4.67 17.59 -3.26
C ASN A 119 5.84 16.77 -3.85
N ALA A 120 7.07 17.27 -3.66
CA ALA A 120 8.28 16.62 -4.16
C ALA A 120 8.54 15.24 -3.52
N ALA A 121 8.18 15.04 -2.25
CA ALA A 121 8.29 13.75 -1.59
C ALA A 121 7.30 12.74 -2.16
N ALA A 122 6.09 13.20 -2.50
CA ALA A 122 5.09 12.37 -3.19
C ALA A 122 5.52 12.02 -4.63
N ARG A 123 6.20 12.92 -5.35
CA ARG A 123 6.84 12.60 -6.65
C ARG A 123 7.86 11.48 -6.51
N MET A 124 8.73 11.56 -5.49
CA MET A 124 9.72 10.51 -5.24
C MET A 124 9.06 9.18 -4.87
N ALA A 125 8.01 9.20 -4.05
CA ALA A 125 7.24 8.03 -3.70
C ALA A 125 6.60 7.40 -4.95
N LEU A 126 5.93 8.20 -5.78
CA LEU A 126 5.30 7.76 -7.02
C LEU A 126 6.32 7.17 -7.99
N ASN A 127 7.43 7.86 -8.25
CA ASN A 127 8.46 7.35 -9.15
C ASN A 127 9.05 6.03 -8.66
N LYS A 128 9.30 5.87 -7.35
CA LYS A 128 9.77 4.59 -6.80
C LYS A 128 8.70 3.50 -6.83
N PHE A 129 7.44 3.87 -6.67
CA PHE A 129 6.32 2.94 -6.69
C PHE A 129 6.00 2.46 -8.11
N VAL A 130 6.20 3.32 -9.11
CA VAL A 130 5.94 3.05 -10.52
C VAL A 130 7.13 2.40 -11.23
N LEU A 131 8.37 2.77 -10.89
CA LEU A 131 9.61 2.24 -11.49
C LEU A 131 10.26 1.11 -10.67
N GLY A 132 9.64 0.72 -9.55
CA GLY A 132 10.18 -0.23 -8.58
C GLY A 132 10.07 -1.68 -9.01
#